data_AF-A0A9C9PMB6-F1
#
_entry.id   AF-A0A9C9PMB6-F1
#
_cell.length_a   1.000
_cell.length_b   1.000
_cell.length_c   1.000
_cell.angle_alpha   90.00
_cell.angle_beta   90.00
_cell.angle_gamma   90.00
#
_symmetry.space_group_name_H-M   'P 1'
#
loop_
_entity.id
_entity.type
_entity.pdbx_description
1 polymer ?
#
loop_
_entity_poly.entity_id
_entity_poly.type
_entity_poly.pdbx_seq_one_letter_code
_entity_poly.pdbx_strand_id
1 'polypeptide(L)'
;MSIFLDCPYSEKDEAKKLGAKFDWAEKKWFIPPGLETEPFTKWLPQSNPQPLDKPDENSLTLNELLSSVQKTIAEKHATRYWVRAEIVNLSKNVHLYLDLVDYDNQGQEIAKIRATLWQHRAQTLLQRFLEATGFPFKAGLKVLLQVRVEFH
;
A
#
# COMPACT_ATOMS: atom_id res chain seq x y z
N MET A 1 28.99 27.11 -19.14
CA MET A 1 27.61 26.58 -19.12
C MET A 1 27.68 25.18 -18.51
N SER A 2 26.85 24.85 -17.54
CA SER A 2 26.72 23.48 -17.02
C SER A 2 25.63 22.74 -17.78
N ILE A 3 25.87 21.47 -18.13
CA ILE A 3 24.92 20.64 -18.89
C ILE A 3 24.39 19.55 -17.96
N PHE A 4 23.07 19.47 -17.79
CA PHE A 4 22.43 18.43 -16.99
C PHE A 4 22.32 17.12 -17.78
N LEU A 5 22.39 16.00 -17.07
CA LEU A 5 22.40 14.65 -17.61
C LEU A 5 21.19 13.85 -17.12
N ASP A 6 20.59 13.05 -18.01
CA ASP A 6 19.54 12.07 -17.70
C ASP A 6 20.17 10.71 -17.36
N CYS A 7 21.03 10.68 -16.34
CA CYS A 7 21.73 9.47 -15.90
C CYS A 7 20.82 8.62 -14.97
N PRO A 8 20.45 7.38 -15.33
CA PRO A 8 19.75 6.47 -14.44
C PRO A 8 20.58 6.14 -13.19
N TYR A 9 19.90 5.78 -12.10
CA TYR A 9 20.58 5.46 -10.83
C TYR A 9 21.62 4.33 -10.95
N SER A 10 21.37 3.36 -11.83
CA SER A 10 22.26 2.22 -12.09
C SER A 10 23.60 2.62 -12.74
N GLU A 11 23.68 3.78 -13.37
CA GLU A 11 24.85 4.22 -14.14
C GLU A 11 25.60 5.39 -13.48
N LYS A 12 25.18 5.76 -12.26
CA LYS A 12 25.69 6.92 -11.52
C LYS A 12 27.20 6.87 -11.26
N ASP A 13 27.75 5.68 -11.04
CA ASP A 13 29.16 5.51 -10.69
C ASP A 13 30.06 5.72 -11.92
N GLU A 14 29.56 5.41 -13.12
CA GLU A 14 30.22 5.69 -14.39
C GLU A 14 30.24 7.19 -14.68
N ALA A 15 29.10 7.87 -14.52
CA ALA A 15 29.00 9.32 -14.68
C ALA A 15 29.92 10.06 -13.70
N LYS A 16 29.98 9.61 -12.44
CA LYS A 16 30.88 10.17 -11.42
C LYS A 16 32.36 9.96 -11.77
N LYS A 17 32.72 8.77 -12.28
CA LYS A 17 34.09 8.44 -12.70
C LYS A 17 34.57 9.32 -13.85
N LEU A 18 33.66 9.71 -14.74
CA LEU A 18 33.93 10.61 -15.86
C LEU A 18 33.98 12.10 -15.45
N GLY A 19 33.66 12.44 -14.20
CA GLY A 19 33.78 13.79 -13.66
C GLY A 19 32.47 14.57 -13.54
N ALA A 20 31.32 13.94 -13.78
CA ALA A 20 30.03 14.58 -13.50
C ALA A 20 29.83 14.81 -12.00
N LYS A 21 29.12 15.89 -11.68
CA LYS A 21 28.74 16.26 -10.31
C LYS A 21 27.23 16.12 -10.15
N PHE A 22 26.79 15.83 -8.93
CA PHE A 22 25.37 15.77 -8.62
C PHE A 22 24.93 17.10 -8.01
N ASP A 23 23.87 17.69 -8.57
CA ASP A 23 23.21 18.87 -8.04
C ASP A 23 22.08 18.42 -7.10
N TRP A 24 22.18 18.76 -5.81
CA TRP A 24 21.17 18.40 -4.81
C TRP A 24 19.90 19.25 -4.90
N ALA A 25 19.95 20.43 -5.50
CA ALA A 25 18.78 21.29 -5.68
C ALA A 25 17.90 20.77 -6.82
N GLU A 26 18.52 20.46 -7.97
CA GLU A 26 17.84 19.92 -9.16
C GLU A 26 17.69 18.40 -9.14
N LYS A 27 18.36 17.71 -8.19
CA LYS A 27 18.45 16.25 -8.08
C LYS A 27 18.93 15.58 -9.37
N LYS A 28 19.84 16.25 -10.09
CA LYS A 28 20.34 15.82 -11.41
C LYS A 28 21.86 15.80 -11.44
N TRP A 29 22.39 14.91 -12.27
CA TRP A 29 23.81 14.92 -12.62
C TRP A 29 24.08 16.05 -13.61
N PHE A 30 25.25 16.68 -13.54
CA PHE A 30 25.66 17.72 -14.46
C PHE A 30 27.16 17.69 -14.76
N ILE A 31 27.51 18.17 -15.94
CA ILE A 31 28.88 18.39 -16.40
C ILE A 31 29.33 19.79 -15.92
N PRO A 32 30.38 19.91 -15.09
CA PRO A 32 30.93 21.21 -14.71
C PRO A 32 31.54 21.92 -15.92
N PRO A 33 31.59 23.26 -15.93
CA PRO A 33 32.16 24.01 -17.05
C PRO A 33 33.64 23.65 -17.26
N GLY A 34 34.02 23.29 -18.48
CA GLY A 34 35.39 22.92 -18.85
C GLY A 34 35.67 21.41 -18.94
N LEU A 35 34.67 20.56 -18.72
CA LEU A 35 34.76 19.11 -18.90
C LEU A 35 34.20 18.71 -20.29
N GLU A 36 34.93 17.83 -20.99
CA GLU A 36 34.55 17.32 -22.31
C GLU A 36 33.19 16.59 -22.27
N THR A 37 32.32 16.87 -23.23
CA THR A 37 30.95 16.32 -23.28
C THR A 37 30.85 14.98 -24.02
N GLU A 38 31.89 14.59 -24.77
CA GLU A 38 31.91 13.35 -25.56
C GLU A 38 31.66 12.08 -24.73
N PRO A 39 32.26 11.91 -23.52
CA PRO A 39 32.03 10.71 -22.72
C PRO A 39 30.61 10.61 -22.16
N PHE A 40 29.90 11.74 -22.11
CA PHE A 40 28.55 11.84 -21.54
C PHE A 40 27.44 11.79 -22.59
N THR A 41 27.77 11.58 -23.87
CA THR A 41 26.81 11.56 -25.00
C THR A 41 25.64 10.60 -24.74
N LYS A 42 25.88 9.50 -24.01
CA LYS A 42 24.86 8.51 -23.58
C LYS A 42 23.81 9.10 -22.64
N TRP A 43 24.18 10.08 -21.80
CA TRP A 43 23.30 10.69 -20.80
C TRP A 43 22.94 12.15 -21.10
N LEU A 44 23.40 12.69 -22.23
CA LEU A 44 22.93 13.99 -22.68
C LEU A 44 21.41 13.91 -22.88
N PRO A 45 20.64 14.91 -22.41
CA PRO A 45 19.20 14.92 -22.55
C PRO A 45 18.90 14.94 -24.04
N GLN A 46 18.55 13.76 -24.58
CA GLN A 46 17.97 13.67 -25.90
C GLN A 46 16.70 14.51 -25.81
N SER A 47 16.56 15.53 -26.65
CA SER A 47 15.39 16.42 -26.68
C SER A 47 14.16 15.68 -27.22
N ASN A 48 13.86 14.53 -26.66
CA ASN A 48 12.58 13.88 -26.74
C ASN A 48 12.00 13.95 -25.34
N PRO A 49 11.34 15.07 -24.95
CA PRO A 49 10.54 15.06 -23.73
C PRO A 49 9.60 13.88 -23.86
N GLN A 50 9.86 12.80 -23.09
CA GLN A 50 8.85 11.79 -22.87
C GLN A 50 7.64 12.57 -22.37
N PRO A 51 6.48 12.50 -23.05
CA PRO A 51 5.30 13.17 -22.56
C PRO A 51 5.11 12.69 -21.12
N LEU A 52 5.16 13.61 -20.16
CA LEU A 52 4.53 13.38 -18.86
C LEU A 52 3.17 12.78 -19.21
N ASP A 53 2.91 11.53 -18.77
CA ASP A 53 1.74 10.76 -19.14
C ASP A 53 0.55 11.71 -19.27
N LYS A 54 0.15 11.98 -20.51
CA LYS A 54 -1.02 12.83 -20.74
C LYS A 54 -2.16 12.13 -19.99
N PRO A 55 -2.98 12.84 -19.20
CA PRO A 55 -4.12 12.20 -18.57
C PRO A 55 -4.86 11.43 -19.65
N ASP A 56 -4.99 10.11 -19.45
CA ASP A 56 -5.60 9.21 -20.41
C ASP A 56 -6.95 9.80 -20.83
N GLU A 57 -7.23 9.83 -22.14
CA GLU A 57 -8.56 10.26 -22.62
C GLU A 57 -9.66 9.35 -22.05
N ASN A 58 -9.31 8.14 -21.58
CA ASN A 58 -10.16 7.22 -20.83
C ASN A 58 -10.00 7.33 -19.30
N SER A 59 -9.79 8.54 -18.77
CA SER A 59 -9.76 8.75 -17.32
C SER A 59 -11.09 8.36 -16.67
N LEU A 60 -11.04 7.63 -15.55
CA LEU A 60 -12.20 7.36 -14.72
C LEU A 60 -12.37 8.47 -13.69
N THR A 61 -13.60 8.89 -13.46
CA THR A 61 -13.95 9.63 -12.25
C THR A 61 -13.73 8.74 -11.02
N LEU A 62 -13.52 9.36 -9.86
CA LEU A 62 -13.41 8.64 -8.59
C LEU A 62 -14.64 7.73 -8.36
N ASN A 63 -15.83 8.20 -8.72
CA ASN A 63 -17.06 7.44 -8.56
C ASN A 63 -17.09 6.18 -9.44
N GLU A 64 -16.67 6.28 -10.70
CA GLU A 64 -16.61 5.12 -11.60
C GLU A 64 -15.60 4.08 -11.12
N LEU A 65 -14.43 4.52 -10.66
CA LEU A 65 -13.42 3.64 -10.09
C LEU A 65 -13.93 2.93 -8.83
N LEU A 66 -14.48 3.68 -7.86
CA LEU A 66 -15.00 3.11 -6.62
C LEU A 66 -16.19 2.17 -6.87
N SER A 67 -17.08 2.52 -7.80
CA SER A 67 -18.20 1.66 -8.20
C SER A 67 -17.72 0.34 -8.81
N SER A 68 -16.69 0.40 -9.66
CA SER A 68 -16.07 -0.79 -10.25
C SER A 68 -15.44 -1.70 -9.20
N VAL A 69 -14.71 -1.13 -8.24
CA VAL A 69 -14.13 -1.87 -7.10
C VAL A 69 -15.22 -2.50 -6.24
N GLN A 70 -16.24 -1.73 -5.86
CA GLN A 70 -17.35 -2.22 -5.05
C GLN A 70 -18.07 -3.39 -5.71
N LYS A 71 -18.39 -3.27 -7.00
CA LYS A 71 -19.04 -4.32 -7.79
C LYS A 71 -18.18 -5.58 -7.85
N THR A 72 -16.89 -5.43 -8.14
CA THR A 72 -15.95 -6.56 -8.21
C THR A 72 -15.89 -7.32 -6.89
N ILE A 73 -15.83 -6.60 -5.77
CA ILE A 73 -15.79 -7.20 -4.43
C ILE A 73 -17.14 -7.89 -4.12
N ALA A 74 -18.26 -7.24 -4.40
CA ALA A 74 -19.59 -7.79 -4.15
C ALA A 74 -19.85 -9.08 -4.95
N GLU A 75 -19.41 -9.14 -6.20
CA GLU A 75 -19.55 -10.31 -7.07
C GLU A 75 -18.61 -11.45 -6.66
N LYS A 76 -17.33 -11.16 -6.42
CA LYS A 76 -16.33 -12.20 -6.10
C LYS A 76 -16.37 -12.67 -4.65
N HIS A 77 -16.89 -11.86 -3.75
CA HIS A 77 -16.96 -12.15 -2.31
C HIS A 77 -18.39 -12.09 -1.77
N ALA A 78 -19.35 -12.65 -2.51
CA ALA A 78 -20.77 -12.65 -2.15
C ALA A 78 -21.11 -13.47 -0.89
N THR A 79 -20.25 -14.42 -0.51
CA THR A 79 -20.51 -15.37 0.59
C THR A 79 -19.83 -14.95 1.90
N ARG A 80 -20.16 -15.66 2.98
CA ARG A 80 -19.42 -15.55 4.25
C ARG A 80 -18.26 -16.53 4.29
N TYR A 81 -17.20 -16.14 4.97
CA TYR A 81 -16.00 -16.95 5.16
C TYR A 81 -15.79 -17.25 6.63
N TRP A 82 -15.27 -18.45 6.93
CA TRP A 82 -14.72 -18.75 8.25
C TRP A 82 -13.22 -18.45 8.23
N VAL A 83 -12.77 -17.56 9.10
CA VAL A 83 -11.39 -17.08 9.15
C VAL A 83 -10.83 -17.32 10.55
N ARG A 84 -9.63 -17.92 10.60
CA ARG A 84 -8.84 -18.01 11.83
C ARG A 84 -7.91 -16.81 11.90
N ALA A 85 -7.86 -16.15 13.06
CA ALA A 85 -6.95 -15.04 13.29
C ALA A 85 -6.76 -14.82 14.80
N GLU A 86 -5.74 -14.06 15.16
CA GLU A 86 -5.56 -13.53 16.50
C GLU A 86 -6.06 -12.08 16.58
N ILE A 87 -6.78 -11.75 17.64
CA ILE A 87 -7.20 -10.38 17.94
C ILE A 87 -6.03 -9.68 18.63
N VAL A 88 -5.26 -8.85 17.92
CA VAL A 88 -4.12 -8.13 18.52
C VAL A 88 -4.55 -6.82 19.16
N ASN A 89 -5.65 -6.24 18.68
CA ASN A 89 -6.22 -5.03 19.26
C ASN A 89 -7.75 -5.10 19.19
N LEU A 90 -8.37 -4.55 20.22
CA LEU A 90 -9.81 -4.44 20.34
C LEU A 90 -10.14 -3.07 20.91
N SER A 91 -10.84 -2.26 20.12
CA SER A 91 -11.23 -0.91 20.50
C SER A 91 -12.72 -0.68 20.26
N LYS A 92 -13.32 0.16 21.08
CA LYS A 92 -14.75 0.49 21.01
C LYS A 92 -14.92 1.99 20.92
N ASN A 93 -15.65 2.43 19.90
CA ASN A 93 -16.23 3.76 19.83
C ASN A 93 -17.73 3.59 19.53
N VAL A 94 -18.18 3.91 18.32
CA VAL A 94 -19.54 3.58 17.85
C VAL A 94 -19.66 2.08 17.61
N HIS A 95 -18.72 1.50 16.87
CA HIS A 95 -18.64 0.06 16.63
C HIS A 95 -17.46 -0.55 17.37
N LEU A 96 -17.42 -1.88 17.40
CA LEU A 96 -16.27 -2.60 17.90
C LEU A 96 -15.32 -2.86 16.73
N TYR A 97 -14.10 -2.35 16.82
CA TYR A 97 -13.06 -2.54 15.82
C TYR A 97 -12.03 -3.54 16.34
N LEU A 98 -11.67 -4.49 15.49
CA LEU A 98 -10.74 -5.56 15.76
C LEU A 98 -9.58 -5.43 14.79
N ASP A 99 -8.35 -5.35 15.29
CA ASP A 99 -7.19 -5.61 14.43
C ASP A 99 -6.90 -7.10 14.53
N LEU A 100 -7.02 -7.79 13.39
CA LEU A 100 -6.83 -9.23 13.25
C LEU A 100 -5.48 -9.47 12.58
N VAL A 101 -4.71 -10.42 13.12
CA VAL A 101 -3.41 -10.84 12.58
C VAL A 101 -3.38 -12.34 12.38
N ASP A 102 -2.74 -12.79 11.30
CA ASP A 102 -2.34 -14.17 11.10
C ASP A 102 -0.81 -14.28 11.13
N TYR A 103 -0.32 -15.35 11.75
CA TYR A 103 1.09 -15.61 11.95
C TYR A 103 1.48 -16.91 11.28
N ASP A 104 2.67 -16.97 10.70
CA ASP A 104 3.22 -18.24 10.22
C ASP A 104 3.67 -19.16 11.36
N ASN A 105 4.22 -20.33 11.00
CA ASN A 105 4.72 -21.30 11.97
C ASN A 105 5.95 -20.83 12.77
N GLN A 106 6.61 -19.74 12.34
CA GLN A 106 7.75 -19.13 13.03
C GLN A 106 7.31 -17.95 13.92
N GLY A 107 6.01 -17.62 13.93
CA GLY A 107 5.46 -16.49 14.66
C GLY A 107 5.62 -15.15 13.95
N GLN A 108 5.97 -15.15 12.66
CA GLN A 108 6.05 -13.93 11.86
C GLN A 108 4.63 -13.53 11.39
N GLU A 109 4.28 -12.25 11.55
CA GLU A 109 3.04 -11.68 11.01
C GLU A 109 3.05 -11.76 9.48
N ILE A 110 2.08 -12.49 8.91
CA ILE A 110 1.94 -12.68 7.45
C ILE A 110 0.70 -11.99 6.86
N ALA A 111 -0.29 -11.68 7.69
CA ALA A 111 -1.47 -10.94 7.28
C ALA A 111 -2.02 -10.10 8.43
N LYS A 112 -2.54 -8.91 8.11
CA LYS A 112 -3.20 -8.04 9.08
C LYS A 112 -4.35 -7.27 8.43
N ILE A 113 -5.48 -7.21 9.14
CA ILE A 113 -6.64 -6.46 8.68
C ILE A 113 -7.46 -5.91 9.84
N ARG A 114 -8.10 -4.77 9.63
CA ARG A 114 -9.12 -4.26 10.56
C ARG A 114 -10.50 -4.82 10.19
N ALA A 115 -11.15 -5.45 11.13
CA ALA A 115 -12.55 -5.88 11.03
C ALA A 115 -13.45 -5.00 11.91
N THR A 116 -14.70 -4.86 11.46
CA THR A 116 -15.72 -4.08 12.18
C THR A 116 -16.86 -4.99 12.60
N LEU A 117 -17.16 -5.00 13.90
CA LEU A 117 -18.37 -5.57 14.44
C LEU A 117 -19.34 -4.44 14.78
N TRP A 118 -20.34 -4.26 13.91
CA TRP A 118 -21.35 -3.22 14.02
C TRP A 118 -22.10 -3.27 15.36
N GLN A 119 -22.36 -2.11 15.95
CA GLN A 119 -22.90 -1.97 17.31
C GLN A 119 -24.14 -2.83 17.58
N HIS A 120 -25.09 -2.81 16.64
CA HIS A 120 -26.35 -3.54 16.74
C HIS A 120 -26.17 -5.07 16.81
N ARG A 121 -25.06 -5.61 16.28
CA ARG A 121 -24.71 -7.04 16.39
C ARG A 121 -23.76 -7.32 17.54
N ALA A 122 -22.91 -6.35 17.88
CA ALA A 122 -21.86 -6.53 18.87
C ALA A 122 -22.43 -6.97 20.22
N GLN A 123 -23.49 -6.29 20.71
CA GLN A 123 -24.01 -6.53 22.05
C GLN A 123 -24.46 -7.99 22.25
N THR A 124 -25.33 -8.50 21.37
CA THR A 124 -25.82 -9.88 21.46
C THR A 124 -24.72 -10.90 21.23
N LEU A 125 -23.79 -10.66 20.30
CA LEU A 125 -22.70 -11.58 20.01
C LEU A 125 -21.75 -11.71 21.20
N LEU A 126 -21.32 -10.59 21.79
CA LEU A 126 -20.38 -10.57 22.91
C LEU A 126 -20.99 -11.23 24.15
N GLN A 127 -22.28 -11.01 24.41
CA GLN A 127 -22.99 -11.68 25.49
C GLN A 127 -22.99 -13.20 25.28
N ARG A 128 -23.43 -13.68 24.11
CA ARG A 128 -23.45 -15.12 23.80
C ARG A 128 -22.06 -15.74 23.85
N PHE A 129 -21.03 -15.02 23.44
CA PHE A 129 -19.64 -15.48 23.52
C PHE A 129 -19.22 -15.68 24.98
N LEU A 130 -19.49 -14.70 25.85
CA LEU A 130 -19.16 -14.79 27.27
C LEU A 130 -19.94 -15.93 27.96
N GLU A 131 -21.23 -16.06 27.68
CA GLU A 131 -22.07 -17.13 28.23
C GLU A 131 -21.60 -18.52 27.80
N ALA A 132 -21.21 -18.70 26.53
CA ALA A 132 -20.81 -19.99 26.00
C ALA A 132 -19.38 -20.38 26.39
N THR A 133 -18.46 -19.42 26.51
CA THR A 133 -17.03 -19.70 26.75
C THR A 133 -16.60 -19.48 28.19
N GLY A 134 -17.32 -18.66 28.95
CA GLY A 134 -16.89 -18.18 30.27
C GLY A 134 -15.79 -17.12 30.21
N PHE A 135 -15.34 -16.70 29.01
CA PHE A 135 -14.27 -15.73 28.84
C PHE A 135 -14.75 -14.46 28.13
N PRO A 136 -14.25 -13.27 28.53
CA PRO A 136 -14.56 -12.04 27.82
C PRO A 136 -13.89 -12.04 26.44
N PHE A 137 -14.58 -11.49 25.45
CA PHE A 137 -14.02 -11.27 24.12
C PHE A 137 -13.02 -10.09 24.17
N LYS A 138 -11.72 -10.39 24.07
CA LYS A 138 -10.62 -9.42 24.27
C LYS A 138 -9.45 -9.68 23.32
N ALA A 139 -8.48 -8.75 23.29
CA ALA A 139 -7.22 -8.96 22.60
C ALA A 139 -6.40 -10.13 23.22
N GLY A 140 -5.57 -10.76 22.39
CA GLY A 140 -4.79 -11.97 22.70
C GLY A 140 -5.55 -13.28 22.48
N LEU A 141 -6.79 -13.24 21.97
CA LEU A 141 -7.55 -14.44 21.65
C LEU A 141 -7.31 -14.88 20.21
N LYS A 142 -7.00 -16.18 20.03
CA LYS A 142 -7.12 -16.85 18.75
C LYS A 142 -8.57 -17.26 18.53
N VAL A 143 -9.17 -16.79 17.45
CA VAL A 143 -10.60 -16.90 17.18
C VAL A 143 -10.87 -17.48 15.80
N LEU A 144 -12.00 -18.17 15.68
CA LEU A 144 -12.60 -18.54 14.40
C LEU A 144 -13.83 -17.68 14.19
N LEU A 145 -13.80 -16.81 13.18
CA LEU A 145 -14.84 -15.82 12.92
C LEU A 145 -15.56 -16.11 11.61
N GLN A 146 -16.89 -16.04 11.61
CA GLN A 146 -17.65 -15.97 10.37
C GLN A 146 -17.75 -14.51 9.92
N VAL A 147 -17.09 -14.16 8.82
CA VAL A 147 -16.94 -12.79 8.32
C VAL A 147 -17.55 -12.62 6.93
N ARG A 148 -17.78 -11.36 6.57
CA ARG A 148 -18.16 -10.94 5.22
C ARG A 148 -17.20 -9.85 4.77
N VAL A 149 -16.88 -9.84 3.48
CA VAL A 149 -16.09 -8.77 2.86
C VAL A 149 -17.06 -7.70 2.34
N GLU A 150 -16.87 -6.45 2.75
CA GLU A 150 -17.71 -5.33 2.33
C GLU A 150 -16.82 -4.12 1.97
N PHE A 151 -17.18 -3.45 0.88
CA PHE A 151 -16.56 -2.21 0.42
C PHE A 151 -17.63 -1.11 0.49
N HIS A 152 -17.33 -0.04 1.23
CA HIS A 152 -18.24 1.07 1.53
C HIS A 152 -17.79 2.33 0.81
#